data_AF-A0A9W5PRQ1-F1
#
_entry.id   AF-A0A9W5PRQ1-F1
#
_cell.length_a   1.000
_cell.length_b   1.000
_cell.length_c   1.000
_cell.angle_alpha   90.00
_cell.angle_beta   90.00
_cell.angle_gamma   90.00
#
_symmetry.space_group_name_H-M   'P 1'
#
loop_
_entity.id
_entity.type
_entity.pdbx_description
1 polymer ?
#
loop_
_entity_poly.entity_id
_entity_poly.type
_entity_poly.pdbx_seq_one_letter_code
_entity_poly.pdbx_strand_id
1 'polypeptide(L)'
;MTTDIFVFLICCFARTESFKARTGAPLQRVYEEQTGEKAELLAIGGGTYARSLKAGVAFGPLFPGKEELAHQKDEYIEIEDLLKATAIYAQAIHELAK
;
A
#
# COMPACT_ATOMS: atom_id res chain seq x y z
N MET A 1 -2.12 -24.55 3.50
CA MET A 1 -1.24 -24.38 2.33
C MET A 1 -1.84 -23.31 1.40
N THR A 2 -2.21 -22.17 1.97
CA THR A 2 -2.72 -21.00 1.25
C THR A 2 -1.79 -19.88 1.63
N THR A 3 -0.72 -19.79 0.84
CA THR A 3 0.22 -18.68 0.89
C THR A 3 -0.54 -17.41 0.53
N ASP A 4 -0.68 -16.51 1.50
CA ASP A 4 -1.30 -15.19 1.36
C ASP A 4 -0.69 -14.45 0.18
N ILE A 5 -1.47 -14.36 -0.89
CA ILE A 5 -1.16 -13.69 -2.14
C ILE A 5 -2.06 -12.44 -2.17
N PHE A 6 -1.45 -11.34 -1.74
CA PHE A 6 -1.67 -9.94 -2.14
C PHE A 6 -3.07 -9.34 -1.99
N VAL A 7 -3.24 -8.35 -1.11
CA VAL A 7 -3.53 -6.93 -1.44
C VAL A 7 -3.10 -6.02 -0.25
N PHE A 8 -2.58 -4.81 -0.51
CA PHE A 8 -1.70 -4.09 0.44
C PHE A 8 -2.22 -2.76 0.99
N LEU A 9 -2.20 -2.65 2.33
CA LEU A 9 -2.35 -1.42 3.12
C LEU A 9 -1.01 -0.82 3.57
N ILE A 10 -0.04 -0.63 2.67
CA ILE A 10 1.36 -0.29 3.01
C ILE A 10 2.13 -1.53 3.48
N CYS A 11 2.73 -2.23 2.51
CA CYS A 11 3.84 -3.11 2.83
C CYS A 11 5.14 -2.43 2.49
N CYS A 12 5.86 -2.14 3.55
CA CYS A 12 7.20 -1.65 3.48
C CYS A 12 8.16 -2.82 3.56
N PHE A 13 8.63 -3.32 2.41
CA PHE A 13 9.81 -4.18 2.39
C PHE A 13 11.07 -3.30 2.51
N ALA A 14 11.31 -2.75 3.70
CA ALA A 14 12.52 -1.99 3.98
C ALA A 14 13.72 -2.93 4.04
N ARG A 15 14.61 -2.90 3.03
CA ARG A 15 15.91 -3.58 3.12
C ARG A 15 16.87 -2.91 4.12
N THR A 16 16.56 -1.69 4.59
CA THR A 16 17.41 -0.93 5.54
C THR A 16 16.59 0.10 6.32
N GLU A 17 16.99 0.38 7.57
CA GLU A 17 16.49 1.47 8.45
C GLU A 17 16.40 2.85 7.74
N SER A 18 17.28 3.10 6.76
CA SER A 18 17.32 4.34 5.96
C SER A 18 16.05 4.59 5.13
N PHE A 19 15.19 3.58 4.93
CA PHE A 19 13.95 3.68 4.14
C PHE A 19 12.82 4.41 4.88
N LYS A 20 12.63 4.15 6.19
CA LYS A 20 11.58 4.81 7.00
C LYS A 20 11.70 6.35 6.91
N ALA A 21 12.94 6.83 6.80
CA ALA A 21 13.25 8.26 6.80
C ALA A 21 13.01 9.00 5.47
N ARG A 22 12.86 8.32 4.32
CA ARG A 22 12.85 9.01 3.01
C ARG A 22 11.58 8.83 2.18
N THR A 23 11.00 7.63 2.18
CA THR A 23 9.88 7.28 1.29
C THR A 23 8.71 6.63 2.03
N GLY A 24 8.97 5.97 3.16
CA GLY A 24 7.91 5.40 4.01
C GLY A 24 7.10 6.47 4.75
N ALA A 25 7.77 7.43 5.38
CA ALA A 25 7.13 8.51 6.15
C ALA A 25 6.08 9.34 5.36
N PRO A 26 6.36 9.85 4.13
CA PRO A 26 5.37 10.62 3.39
C PRO A 26 4.15 9.77 2.97
N LEU A 27 4.35 8.51 2.60
CA LEU A 27 3.25 7.62 2.21
C LEU A 27 2.35 7.24 3.40
N GLN A 28 2.94 6.98 4.57
CA GLN A 28 2.18 6.76 5.81
C GLN A 28 1.36 8.00 6.17
N ARG A 29 1.97 9.20 6.11
CA ARG A 29 1.27 10.45 6.41
C ARG A 29 0.06 10.68 5.49
N VAL A 30 0.23 10.47 4.18
CA VAL A 30 -0.86 10.62 3.21
C VAL A 30 -2.00 9.63 3.49
N TYR A 31 -1.67 8.38 3.80
CA TYR A 31 -2.69 7.41 4.19
C TYR A 31 -3.46 7.87 5.44
N GLU A 32 -2.75 8.29 6.50
CA GLU A 32 -3.36 8.75 7.74
C GLU A 32 -4.25 9.99 7.54
N GLU A 33 -3.82 10.95 6.72
CA GLU A 33 -4.59 12.15 6.40
C GLU A 33 -5.86 11.86 5.59
N GLN A 34 -5.80 10.95 4.63
CA GLN A 34 -6.92 10.62 3.75
C GLN A 34 -7.93 9.64 4.37
N THR A 35 -7.48 8.83 5.34
CA THR A 35 -8.30 7.80 5.96
C THR A 35 -8.73 8.12 7.39
N GLY A 36 -7.95 8.93 8.11
CA GLY A 36 -8.08 9.12 9.56
C GLY A 36 -7.61 7.90 10.37
N GLU A 37 -7.07 6.88 9.73
CA GLU A 37 -6.62 5.64 10.35
C GLU A 37 -5.10 5.57 10.40
N LYS A 38 -4.56 4.95 11.45
CA LYS A 38 -3.11 4.81 11.63
C LYS A 38 -2.50 3.93 10.53
N ALA A 39 -1.40 4.39 9.93
CA ALA A 39 -0.69 3.63 8.91
C ALA A 39 0.22 2.57 9.53
N GLU A 40 -0.18 1.30 9.44
CA GLU A 40 0.64 0.17 9.89
C GLU A 40 1.51 -0.38 8.76
N LEU A 41 2.78 -0.65 9.08
CA LEU A 41 3.72 -1.25 8.13
C LEU A 41 3.63 -2.76 8.21
N LEU A 42 3.20 -3.38 7.12
CA LEU A 42 3.11 -4.83 7.01
C LEU A 42 4.27 -5.40 6.19
N ALA A 43 4.57 -6.68 6.39
CA ALA A 43 5.48 -7.45 5.56
C ALA A 43 4.76 -8.75 5.17
N ILE A 44 4.53 -8.98 3.87
CA ILE A 44 3.83 -10.17 3.37
C ILE A 44 4.67 -10.88 2.28
N GLY A 45 4.32 -12.14 1.98
CA GLY A 45 5.04 -12.99 1.02
C GLY A 45 4.80 -12.69 -0.46
N GLY A 46 3.80 -11.87 -0.80
CA GLY A 46 3.48 -11.48 -2.17
C GLY A 46 4.62 -10.70 -2.85
N GLY A 47 5.02 -11.14 -4.05
CA GLY A 47 6.02 -10.47 -4.90
C GLY A 47 5.48 -9.29 -5.71
N THR A 48 5.80 -8.05 -5.31
CA THR A 48 5.48 -6.84 -6.09
C THR A 48 6.70 -6.31 -6.85
N TYR A 49 6.46 -5.41 -7.82
CA TYR A 49 7.54 -4.69 -8.52
C TYR A 49 8.45 -3.89 -7.57
N ALA A 50 7.98 -3.57 -6.37
CA ALA A 50 8.77 -2.93 -5.32
C ALA A 50 10.07 -3.69 -5.00
N ARG A 51 10.07 -5.03 -5.11
CA ARG A 51 11.24 -5.88 -4.80
C ARG A 51 12.44 -5.59 -5.71
N SER A 52 12.17 -5.13 -6.93
CA SER A 52 13.19 -4.81 -7.93
C SER A 52 13.89 -3.48 -7.66
N LEU A 53 13.30 -2.62 -6.82
CA LEU A 53 13.88 -1.34 -6.46
C LEU A 53 14.74 -1.48 -5.19
N LYS A 54 15.82 -0.70 -5.09
CA LYS A 54 16.67 -0.65 -3.89
C LYS A 54 15.89 -0.20 -2.65
N ALA A 55 14.89 0.66 -2.87
CA ALA A 55 14.03 1.26 -1.86
C ALA A 55 12.59 1.33 -2.42
N GLY A 56 12.01 0.18 -2.78
CA GLY A 56 10.62 0.10 -3.24
C GLY A 56 9.67 -0.35 -2.15
N VAL A 57 8.42 0.10 -2.21
CA VAL A 57 7.32 -0.38 -1.35
C VAL A 57 6.06 -0.64 -2.15
N ALA A 58 5.22 -1.52 -1.61
CA ALA A 58 3.90 -1.76 -2.14
C ALA A 58 2.89 -0.84 -1.42
N PHE A 59 2.14 -0.09 -2.21
CA PHE A 59 1.14 0.87 -1.73
C PHE A 59 -0.15 0.69 -2.55
N GLY A 60 -1.16 0.07 -1.95
CA GLY A 60 -2.28 -0.54 -2.65
C GLY A 60 -3.66 -0.11 -2.12
N PRO A 61 -4.74 -0.50 -2.82
CA PRO A 61 -6.10 -0.08 -2.52
C PRO A 61 -6.89 -1.08 -1.65
N LEU A 62 -6.24 -2.01 -0.94
CA LEU A 62 -6.94 -2.86 0.03
C LEU A 62 -6.93 -2.20 1.39
N PHE A 63 -8.11 -1.76 1.80
CA PHE A 63 -8.36 -1.13 3.09
C PHE A 63 -8.67 -2.18 4.18
N PRO A 64 -8.50 -1.83 5.48
CA PRO A 64 -8.78 -2.77 6.56
C PRO A 64 -10.22 -3.26 6.52
N GLY A 65 -10.41 -4.56 6.72
CA GLY A 65 -11.74 -5.18 6.73
C GLY A 65 -12.34 -5.45 5.34
N LYS A 66 -11.65 -5.12 4.25
CA LYS A 66 -12.04 -5.54 2.89
C LYS A 66 -11.56 -6.96 2.59
N GLU A 67 -12.33 -7.68 1.78
CA GLU A 67 -11.97 -9.03 1.35
C GLU A 67 -10.81 -8.99 0.35
N GLU A 68 -9.85 -9.91 0.52
CA GLU A 68 -8.73 -10.11 -0.40
C GLU A 68 -9.19 -10.99 -1.57
N LEU A 69 -9.68 -10.34 -2.62
CA LEU A 69 -10.26 -11.05 -3.79
C LEU A 69 -9.29 -11.17 -4.98
N ALA A 70 -8.06 -10.67 -4.85
CA ALA A 70 -7.08 -10.79 -5.92
C ALA A 70 -6.86 -12.24 -6.31
N HIS A 71 -6.94 -12.53 -7.61
CA HIS A 71 -6.81 -13.87 -8.18
C HIS A 71 -7.89 -14.87 -7.73
N GLN A 72 -9.01 -14.40 -7.19
CA GLN A 72 -10.18 -15.22 -6.86
C GLN A 72 -11.29 -15.11 -7.92
N LYS A 73 -12.26 -16.02 -7.86
CA LYS A 73 -13.45 -15.94 -8.70
C LYS A 73 -14.25 -14.69 -8.34
N ASP A 74 -14.81 -14.03 -9.35
CA ASP A 74 -15.62 -12.82 -9.19
C ASP A 74 -14.85 -11.66 -8.53
N GLU A 75 -13.53 -11.53 -8.79
CA GLU A 75 -12.68 -10.42 -8.31
C GLU A 75 -13.26 -9.05 -8.68
N TYR A 76 -13.37 -8.17 -7.68
CA TYR A 76 -13.88 -6.82 -7.85
C TYR A 76 -13.23 -5.83 -6.86
N ILE A 77 -13.50 -4.54 -7.08
CA ILE A 77 -13.22 -3.46 -6.14
C ILE A 77 -14.45 -2.57 -6.02
N GLU A 78 -14.79 -2.13 -4.81
CA GLU A 78 -15.88 -1.17 -4.60
C GLU A 78 -15.52 0.18 -5.25
N ILE A 79 -16.51 0.86 -5.81
CA ILE A 79 -16.28 2.14 -6.50
C ILE A 79 -15.74 3.18 -5.51
N GLU A 80 -16.26 3.19 -4.28
CA GLU A 80 -15.83 4.08 -3.22
C GLU A 80 -14.35 3.84 -2.84
N ASP A 81 -13.92 2.58 -2.79
CA ASP A 81 -12.52 2.23 -2.49
C ASP A 81 -11.60 2.65 -3.64
N LEU A 82 -12.03 2.46 -4.89
CA LEU A 82 -11.28 2.90 -6.06
C LEU A 82 -11.10 4.44 -6.08
N LEU A 83 -12.16 5.19 -5.79
CA LEU A 83 -12.12 6.65 -5.71
C LEU A 83 -11.23 7.12 -4.55
N LYS A 84 -11.35 6.48 -3.37
CA LYS A 84 -10.50 6.77 -2.20
C LYS A 84 -9.03 6.50 -2.49
N ALA A 85 -8.72 5.36 -3.09
CA ALA A 85 -7.37 5.01 -3.50
C ALA A 85 -6.80 6.01 -4.51
N THR A 86 -7.62 6.47 -5.46
CA THR A 86 -7.22 7.48 -6.44
C THR A 86 -6.82 8.79 -5.77
N ALA A 87 -7.60 9.27 -4.79
CA ALA A 87 -7.28 10.47 -4.03
C ALA A 87 -5.96 10.31 -3.24
N ILE A 88 -5.80 9.16 -2.58
CA ILE A 88 -4.57 8.80 -1.85
C ILE A 88 -3.35 8.80 -2.79
N TYR A 89 -3.47 8.18 -3.97
CA TYR A 89 -2.37 8.15 -4.95
C TYR A 89 -2.02 9.52 -5.49
N ALA A 90 -3.02 10.35 -5.80
CA ALA A 90 -2.80 11.71 -6.27
C ALA A 90 -1.99 12.53 -5.25
N GLN A 91 -2.39 12.48 -3.97
CA GLN A 91 -1.66 13.17 -2.90
C GLN A 91 -0.27 12.55 -2.67
N ALA A 92 -0.15 11.23 -2.67
CA ALA A 92 1.13 10.53 -2.48
C ALA A 92 2.16 10.91 -3.55
N ILE A 93 1.76 10.91 -4.82
CA ILE A 93 2.62 11.31 -5.93
C ILE A 93 3.03 12.78 -5.77
N HIS A 94 2.09 13.65 -5.39
CA HIS A 94 2.39 15.06 -5.15
C HIS A 94 3.40 15.25 -4.01
N GLU A 95 3.22 14.60 -2.86
CA GLU A 95 4.15 14.71 -1.72
C GLU A 95 5.53 14.13 -2.02
N LEU A 96 5.61 13.06 -2.82
CA LEU A 96 6.90 12.46 -3.21
C LEU A 96 7.67 13.27 -4.26
N ALA A 97 6.98 14.13 -5.01
CA ALA A 97 7.57 14.94 -6.08
C ALA A 97 7.96 16.37 -5.63
N LYS A 98 7.71 16.73 -4.37
CA LYS A 98 8.12 18.01 -3.76
C LYS A 98 9.62 18.02 -3.44
#